data_AF-A0A397J8Q8-F1
#
_entry.id   AF-A0A397J8Q8-F1
#
_cell.length_a   1.000
_cell.length_b   1.000
_cell.length_c   1.000
_cell.angle_alpha   90.00
_cell.angle_beta   90.00
_cell.angle_gamma   90.00
#
_symmetry.space_group_name_H-M   'P 1'
#
loop_
_entity.id
_entity.type
_entity.pdbx_description
1 polymer ?
#
loop_
_entity_poly.entity_id
_entity_poly.type
_entity_poly.pdbx_seq_one_letter_code
_entity_poly.pdbx_strand_id
1 'polypeptide(L)'
;MNDYIKALTKAFSLFEMQLYLMNYIIPVPADFPGQLYIRRAIVQKLKYGNQCSIPKEVLSLVPILAHAGWSTIKSYIFALGYCTFVDLLDNLIPATLDIYTILFRGNNFDQYIETIFRLWTVMRRFGQKNYDKIMLALISDVQYWTSIQHPIINTLRNNLWIFDEYPVENFHSLV
;
A
#
# COMPACT_ATOMS: atom_id res chain seq x y z
N MET A 1 -5.49 4.39 19.10
CA MET A 1 -4.03 4.52 19.33
C MET A 1 -3.56 3.70 20.53
N ASN A 2 -4.18 3.83 21.71
CA ASN A 2 -3.78 3.04 22.90
C ASN A 2 -3.88 1.53 22.66
N ASP A 3 -4.95 1.05 22.03
CA ASP A 3 -5.11 -0.38 21.73
C ASP A 3 -4.07 -0.89 20.73
N TYR A 4 -3.68 -0.04 19.77
CA TYR A 4 -2.62 -0.33 18.80
C TYR A 4 -1.26 -0.48 19.49
N ILE A 5 -0.91 0.45 20.39
CA ILE A 5 0.32 0.34 21.20
C ILE A 5 0.28 -0.91 22.08
N LYS A 6 -0.86 -1.23 22.69
CA LYS A 6 -1.02 -2.43 23.50
C LYS A 6 -0.77 -3.72 22.70
N ALA A 7 -1.26 -3.78 21.47
CA ALA A 7 -1.02 -4.90 20.56
C ALA A 7 0.47 -5.01 20.17
N LEU A 8 1.11 -3.89 19.82
CA LEU A 8 2.54 -3.84 19.52
C LEU A 8 3.39 -4.27 20.72
N THR A 9 3.10 -3.77 21.92
CA THR A 9 3.82 -4.17 23.14
C THR A 9 3.70 -5.67 23.38
N LYS A 10 2.54 -6.26 23.10
CA LYS A 10 2.35 -7.71 23.19
C LYS A 10 3.22 -8.45 22.16
N ALA A 11 3.26 -7.99 20.91
CA ALA A 11 4.12 -8.57 19.88
C ALA A 11 5.62 -8.45 20.24
N PHE A 12 6.06 -7.29 20.73
CA PHE A 12 7.45 -7.08 21.16
C PHE A 12 7.83 -7.81 22.45
N SER A 13 6.84 -8.29 23.22
CA SER A 13 7.11 -9.14 24.38
C SER A 13 7.48 -10.58 24.02
N LEU A 14 7.27 -10.99 22.75
CA LEU A 14 7.67 -12.31 22.28
C LEU A 14 9.20 -12.43 22.21
N PHE A 15 9.73 -13.53 22.72
CA PHE A 15 11.18 -13.74 22.83
C PHE A 15 11.87 -13.72 21.46
N GLU A 16 11.27 -14.36 20.46
CA GLU A 16 11.75 -14.40 19.08
C GLU A 16 11.79 -13.00 18.48
N MET A 17 10.78 -12.19 18.76
CA MET A 17 10.71 -10.80 18.29
C MET A 17 11.82 -9.96 18.93
N GLN A 18 12.08 -10.14 20.23
CA GLN A 18 13.18 -9.43 20.90
C GLN A 18 14.52 -9.80 20.29
N LEU A 19 14.81 -11.10 20.13
CA LEU A 19 16.05 -11.57 19.51
C LEU A 19 16.23 -11.02 18.09
N TYR A 20 15.17 -11.01 17.30
CA TYR A 20 15.21 -10.49 15.93
C TYR A 20 15.51 -8.99 15.93
N LEU A 21 14.78 -8.21 16.72
CA LEU A 21 14.88 -6.75 16.76
C LEU A 21 16.18 -6.23 17.38
N MET A 22 16.99 -7.09 18.02
CA MET A 22 18.35 -6.73 18.44
C MET A 22 19.28 -6.46 17.25
N ASN A 23 19.09 -7.15 16.12
CA ASN A 23 20.01 -7.12 14.98
C ASN A 23 19.35 -6.65 13.68
N TYR A 24 18.02 -6.64 13.61
CA TYR A 24 17.27 -6.40 12.38
C TYR A 24 16.16 -5.38 12.55
N ILE A 25 15.81 -4.75 11.43
CA ILE A 25 14.71 -3.79 11.30
C ILE A 25 13.54 -4.49 10.62
N ILE A 26 12.31 -4.17 11.03
CA ILE A 26 11.10 -4.67 10.37
C ILE A 26 10.59 -3.59 9.41
N PRO A 27 10.68 -3.82 8.09
CA PRO A 27 9.92 -3.02 7.14
C PRO A 27 8.43 -3.28 7.35
N VAL A 28 7.64 -2.22 7.57
CA VAL A 28 6.19 -2.34 7.74
C VAL A 28 5.47 -1.86 6.48
N PRO A 29 5.11 -2.77 5.56
CA PRO A 29 4.21 -2.46 4.45
C PRO A 29 2.77 -2.37 4.99
N ALA A 30 2.27 -1.16 5.12
CA ALA A 30 0.88 -0.89 5.50
C ALA A 30 0.30 0.20 4.61
N ASP A 31 -1.02 0.24 4.49
CA ASP A 31 -1.77 1.33 3.88
C ASP A 31 -1.60 2.65 4.66
N PHE A 32 -2.07 3.77 4.10
CA PHE A 32 -1.95 5.08 4.76
C PHE A 32 -2.49 5.09 6.21
N PRO A 33 -3.70 4.57 6.52
CA PRO A 33 -4.18 4.49 7.89
C PRO A 33 -3.36 3.51 8.76
N GLY A 34 -2.88 2.39 8.23
CA GLY A 34 -2.02 1.45 8.95
C GLY A 34 -0.63 2.02 9.28
N GLN A 35 -0.08 2.90 8.43
CA GLN A 35 1.16 3.62 8.70
C GLN A 35 0.99 4.78 9.69
N LEU A 36 -0.19 5.41 9.73
CA LEU A 36 -0.45 6.61 10.54
C LEU A 36 -0.08 6.39 12.02
N TYR A 37 -0.52 5.27 12.59
CA TYR A 37 -0.30 4.99 14.01
C TYR A 37 1.16 4.65 14.32
N ILE A 38 1.86 3.95 13.42
CA ILE A 38 3.30 3.66 13.55
C ILE A 38 4.11 4.95 13.50
N ARG A 39 3.85 5.80 12.50
CA ARG A 39 4.53 7.09 12.36
C ARG A 39 4.30 7.97 13.59
N ARG A 40 3.05 8.06 14.06
CA ARG A 40 2.73 8.80 15.30
C ARG A 40 3.46 8.24 16.52
N ALA A 41 3.55 6.92 16.64
CA ALA A 41 4.25 6.27 17.74
C ALA A 41 5.76 6.52 17.71
N ILE A 42 6.40 6.43 16.54
CA ILE A 42 7.82 6.76 16.34
C ILE A 42 8.09 8.22 16.70
N VAL A 43 7.31 9.15 16.16
CA VAL A 43 7.48 10.60 16.43
C VAL A 43 7.33 10.90 17.92
N GLN A 44 6.33 10.33 18.59
CA GLN A 44 6.16 10.50 20.03
C GLN A 44 7.34 9.91 20.81
N LYS A 45 7.83 8.72 20.43
CA LYS A 45 8.98 8.11 21.11
C LYS A 45 10.26 8.92 20.92
N LEU A 46 10.51 9.47 19.74
CA LEU A 46 11.64 10.36 19.46
C LEU A 46 11.53 11.69 20.22
N LYS A 47 10.32 12.27 20.31
CA LYS A 47 10.09 13.57 20.95
C LYS A 47 10.14 13.51 22.48
N TYR A 48 9.61 12.44 23.08
CA TYR A 48 9.44 12.31 24.53
C TYR A 48 10.38 11.27 25.17
N GLY A 49 11.13 10.50 24.36
CA GLY A 49 12.15 9.57 24.84
C GLY A 49 11.62 8.56 25.87
N ASN A 50 12.28 8.53 27.03
CA ASN A 50 11.93 7.64 28.14
C ASN A 50 10.68 8.08 28.93
N GLN A 51 10.19 9.30 28.73
CA GLN A 51 8.96 9.78 29.36
C GLN A 51 7.70 9.22 28.69
N CYS A 52 7.85 8.59 27.52
CA CYS A 52 6.76 7.98 26.77
C CYS A 52 6.60 6.49 27.10
N SER A 53 5.36 6.05 27.34
CA SER A 53 4.99 4.63 27.56
C SER A 53 5.15 3.74 26.32
N ILE A 54 5.54 4.31 25.18
CA ILE A 54 5.76 3.57 23.94
C ILE A 54 7.07 2.77 24.03
N PRO A 55 7.06 1.48 23.66
CA PRO A 55 8.26 0.63 23.63
C PRO A 55 9.34 1.19 22.70
N LYS A 56 10.62 0.95 23.02
CA LYS A 56 11.75 1.41 22.18
C LYS A 56 11.82 0.65 20.85
N GLU A 57 11.29 -0.56 20.84
CA GLU A 57 11.21 -1.51 19.72
C GLU A 57 10.40 -0.94 18.55
N VAL A 58 9.52 0.04 18.81
CA VAL A 58 8.80 0.79 17.77
C VAL A 58 9.76 1.53 16.83
N LEU A 59 10.95 1.92 17.29
CA LEU A 59 11.96 2.56 16.45
C LEU A 59 12.60 1.60 15.44
N SER A 60 12.54 0.29 15.71
CA SER A 60 12.97 -0.76 14.79
C SER A 60 11.91 -1.08 13.75
N LEU A 61 10.70 -0.50 13.86
CA LEU A 61 9.73 -0.50 12.77
C LEU A 61 10.10 0.65 11.83
N VAL A 62 10.40 0.31 10.58
CA VAL A 62 10.54 1.32 9.52
C VAL A 62 9.22 1.36 8.77
N PRO A 63 8.39 2.42 8.95
CA PRO A 63 7.31 2.69 8.04
C PRO A 63 7.98 2.91 6.70
N ILE A 64 7.77 2.00 5.76
CA ILE A 64 8.33 2.20 4.43
C ILE A 64 7.52 3.35 3.83
N LEU A 65 8.10 4.56 3.84
CA LEU A 65 7.80 5.54 2.81
C LEU A 65 8.27 4.89 1.52
N ALA A 66 7.36 4.13 0.91
CA ALA A 66 7.58 3.12 -0.12
C ALA A 66 8.39 3.59 -1.32
N HIS A 67 8.57 4.90 -1.49
CA HIS A 67 9.22 5.44 -2.67
C HIS A 67 10.72 5.74 -2.47
N ALA A 68 11.11 6.52 -1.46
CA ALA A 68 12.48 7.01 -1.35
C ALA A 68 13.48 5.92 -0.92
N GLY A 69 13.14 5.13 0.10
CA GLY A 69 14.00 4.03 0.56
C GLY A 69 14.10 2.91 -0.48
N TRP A 70 12.99 2.61 -1.15
CA TRP A 70 12.94 1.62 -2.23
C TRP A 70 13.81 2.03 -3.43
N SER A 71 13.70 3.28 -3.89
CA SER A 71 14.50 3.79 -5.02
C SER A 71 16.01 3.56 -4.82
N THR A 72 16.50 3.69 -3.58
CA THR A 72 17.91 3.46 -3.23
C THR A 72 18.34 1.99 -3.27
N ILE A 73 17.47 1.06 -2.85
CA ILE A 73 17.80 -0.37 -2.74
C ILE A 73 17.33 -1.21 -3.95
N LYS A 74 16.49 -0.64 -4.81
CA LYS A 74 15.83 -1.30 -5.94
C LYS A 74 16.81 -2.02 -6.86
N SER A 75 17.91 -1.35 -7.23
CA SER A 75 18.93 -1.92 -8.12
C SER A 75 19.59 -3.18 -7.53
N TYR A 76 19.85 -3.18 -6.23
CA TYR A 76 20.44 -4.31 -5.53
C TYR A 76 19.46 -5.49 -5.42
N ILE A 77 18.18 -5.22 -5.12
CA ILE A 77 17.14 -6.26 -5.02
C ILE A 77 16.86 -6.88 -6.40
N PHE A 78 16.90 -6.08 -7.47
CA PHE A 78 16.75 -6.56 -8.84
C PHE A 78 17.91 -7.49 -9.24
N ALA A 79 19.15 -7.14 -8.86
CA ALA A 79 20.33 -7.96 -9.12
C ALA A 79 20.31 -9.31 -8.39
N LEU A 80 19.63 -9.38 -7.24
CA LEU A 80 19.49 -10.59 -6.44
C LEU A 80 18.32 -11.51 -6.90
N GLY A 81 17.55 -11.10 -7.92
CA GLY A 81 16.49 -11.92 -8.49
C GLY A 81 15.21 -12.01 -7.65
N TYR A 82 15.02 -11.13 -6.67
CA TYR A 82 13.82 -11.09 -5.83
C TYR A 82 12.64 -10.41 -6.54
N CYS A 83 12.20 -10.95 -7.68
CA CYS A 83 11.10 -10.39 -8.50
C CYS A 83 9.81 -10.18 -7.70
N THR A 84 9.52 -11.05 -6.73
CA THR A 84 8.37 -10.93 -5.80
C THR A 84 8.41 -9.65 -4.96
N PHE A 85 9.59 -9.27 -4.47
CA PHE A 85 9.77 -8.03 -3.69
C PHE A 85 9.63 -6.80 -4.59
N VAL A 86 10.14 -6.88 -5.81
CA VAL A 86 9.96 -5.83 -6.83
C VAL A 86 8.47 -5.66 -7.14
N ASP A 87 7.73 -6.74 -7.40
CA ASP A 87 6.30 -6.68 -7.68
C ASP A 87 5.49 -6.06 -6.51
N LEU A 88 5.85 -6.41 -5.28
CA LEU A 88 5.24 -5.85 -4.08
C LEU A 88 5.50 -4.34 -3.99
N LEU A 89 6.75 -3.90 -4.14
CA LEU A 89 7.17 -2.52 -3.88
C LEU A 89 6.95 -1.57 -5.06
N ASP A 90 7.03 -2.02 -6.30
CA ASP A 90 6.82 -1.20 -7.51
C ASP A 90 5.36 -1.19 -7.99
N ASN A 91 4.61 -2.27 -7.74
CA ASN A 91 3.26 -2.40 -8.29
C ASN A 91 2.20 -2.41 -7.19
N LEU A 92 2.30 -3.30 -6.20
CA LEU A 92 1.21 -3.48 -5.23
C LEU A 92 1.09 -2.31 -4.24
N ILE A 93 2.20 -1.89 -3.62
CA ILE A 93 2.18 -0.81 -2.62
C ILE A 93 1.83 0.56 -3.22
N PRO A 94 2.43 1.01 -4.33
CA PRO A 94 2.03 2.26 -4.95
C PRO A 94 0.57 2.21 -5.41
N ALA A 95 0.10 1.09 -5.95
CA ALA A 95 -1.30 0.96 -6.32
C ALA A 95 -2.25 1.08 -5.12
N THR A 96 -1.97 0.42 -3.98
CA THR A 96 -2.85 0.53 -2.81
C THR A 96 -2.82 1.92 -2.18
N LEU A 97 -1.68 2.61 -2.21
CA LEU A 97 -1.53 3.93 -1.60
C LEU A 97 -2.01 5.07 -2.50
N ASP A 98 -1.78 4.97 -3.82
CA ASP A 98 -1.87 6.10 -4.74
C ASP A 98 -3.15 6.09 -5.58
N ILE A 99 -3.87 4.95 -5.72
CA ILE A 99 -5.09 4.87 -6.56
C ILE A 99 -6.11 5.92 -6.14
N TYR A 100 -6.60 5.90 -4.89
CA TYR A 100 -7.63 6.85 -4.47
C TYR A 100 -7.04 8.23 -4.16
N THR A 101 -5.87 8.27 -3.53
CA THR A 101 -5.31 9.50 -2.98
C THR A 101 -4.70 10.42 -4.05
N ILE A 102 -4.12 9.84 -5.12
CA ILE A 102 -3.42 10.57 -6.19
C ILE A 102 -4.16 10.42 -7.51
N LEU A 103 -4.42 9.19 -7.96
CA LEU A 103 -4.93 8.97 -9.32
C LEU A 103 -6.38 9.41 -9.47
N PHE A 104 -7.24 9.03 -8.52
CA PHE A 104 -8.67 9.37 -8.58
C PHE A 104 -8.87 10.85 -8.29
N ARG A 105 -8.33 11.38 -7.18
CA ARG A 105 -8.39 12.82 -6.88
C ARG A 105 -7.80 13.70 -7.98
N GLY A 106 -6.75 13.23 -8.66
CA GLY A 106 -6.10 13.94 -9.76
C GLY A 106 -6.78 13.79 -11.12
N ASN A 107 -7.84 12.97 -11.23
CA ASN A 107 -8.44 12.57 -12.52
C ASN A 107 -7.44 11.96 -13.52
N ASN A 108 -6.43 11.24 -13.02
CA ASN A 108 -5.40 10.61 -13.84
C ASN A 108 -5.86 9.24 -14.35
N PHE A 109 -6.91 9.22 -15.16
CA PHE A 109 -7.53 7.99 -15.64
C PHE A 109 -6.58 7.09 -16.44
N ASP A 110 -5.76 7.64 -17.33
CA ASP A 110 -4.86 6.81 -18.13
C ASP A 110 -3.78 6.14 -17.25
N GLN A 111 -3.25 6.84 -16.24
CA GLN A 111 -2.33 6.28 -15.25
C GLN A 111 -3.01 5.23 -14.35
N TYR A 112 -4.30 5.41 -14.06
CA TYR A 112 -5.10 4.41 -13.35
C TYR A 112 -5.20 3.11 -14.16
N ILE A 113 -5.53 3.18 -15.45
CA ILE A 113 -5.58 1.98 -16.31
C ILE A 113 -4.21 1.30 -16.41
N GLU A 114 -3.12 2.08 -16.51
CA GLU A 114 -1.77 1.52 -16.46
C GLU A 114 -1.48 0.80 -15.13
N THR A 115 -1.92 1.39 -14.01
CA THR A 115 -1.79 0.79 -12.68
C THR A 115 -2.59 -0.52 -12.57
N ILE A 116 -3.82 -0.57 -13.12
CA ILE A 116 -4.63 -1.80 -13.17
C ILE A 116 -3.94 -2.89 -14.02
N PHE A 117 -3.33 -2.52 -15.16
CA PHE A 117 -2.58 -3.48 -15.97
C PHE A 117 -1.38 -4.06 -15.22
N ARG A 118 -0.60 -3.21 -14.52
CA ARG A 118 0.51 -3.66 -13.67
C ARG A 118 0.03 -4.60 -12.57
N LEU A 119 -1.03 -4.23 -11.85
CA LEU A 119 -1.66 -5.08 -10.84
C LEU A 119 -2.12 -6.42 -11.42
N TRP A 120 -2.74 -6.41 -12.60
CA TRP A 120 -3.17 -7.63 -13.27
C TRP A 120 -1.98 -8.57 -13.52
N THR A 121 -0.83 -8.08 -13.99
CA THR A 121 0.38 -8.91 -14.18
C THR A 121 0.85 -9.57 -12.88
N VAL A 122 0.75 -8.86 -11.76
CA VAL A 122 1.05 -9.37 -10.41
C VAL A 122 0.05 -10.45 -10.03
N MET A 123 -1.25 -10.17 -10.11
CA MET A 123 -2.31 -11.13 -9.77
C MET A 123 -2.22 -12.41 -10.59
N ARG A 124 -1.90 -12.28 -11.89
CA ARG A 124 -1.67 -13.41 -12.79
C ARG A 124 -0.45 -14.23 -12.38
N ARG A 125 0.67 -13.58 -12.04
CA ARG A 125 1.91 -14.24 -11.59
C ARG A 125 1.70 -15.02 -10.28
N PHE A 126 0.93 -14.48 -9.35
CA PHE A 126 0.61 -15.11 -8.07
C PHE A 126 -0.60 -16.06 -8.10
N GLY A 127 -1.23 -16.27 -9.27
CA GLY A 127 -2.36 -17.20 -9.41
C GLY A 127 -3.66 -16.76 -8.72
N GLN A 128 -3.84 -15.46 -8.49
CA GLN A 128 -5.04 -14.88 -7.86
C GLN A 128 -6.23 -14.86 -8.83
N LYS A 129 -6.92 -15.99 -8.95
CA LYS A 129 -7.95 -16.22 -9.99
C LYS A 129 -9.12 -15.24 -9.99
N ASN A 130 -9.52 -14.72 -8.83
CA ASN A 130 -10.65 -13.78 -8.74
C ASN A 130 -10.25 -12.37 -9.19
N TYR A 131 -9.09 -11.89 -8.74
CA TYR A 131 -8.58 -10.57 -9.09
C TYR A 131 -8.08 -10.49 -10.54
N ASP A 132 -7.46 -11.57 -11.05
CA ASP A 132 -7.06 -11.71 -12.47
C ASP A 132 -8.23 -11.40 -13.42
N LYS A 133 -9.37 -12.08 -13.22
CA LYS A 133 -10.54 -11.95 -14.09
C LYS A 133 -11.18 -10.57 -14.03
N ILE A 134 -11.34 -10.00 -12.83
CA ILE A 134 -12.00 -8.70 -12.65
C ILE A 134 -11.17 -7.57 -13.28
N MET A 135 -9.85 -7.58 -13.07
CA MET A 135 -8.96 -6.57 -13.67
C MET A 135 -8.93 -6.70 -15.19
N LEU A 136 -8.91 -7.93 -15.72
CA LEU A 136 -8.94 -8.16 -17.16
C LEU A 136 -10.27 -7.72 -17.80
N ALA A 137 -11.40 -7.96 -17.13
CA ALA A 137 -12.71 -7.50 -17.57
C ALA A 137 -12.76 -5.97 -17.64
N LEU A 138 -12.27 -5.27 -16.61
CA LEU A 138 -12.20 -3.81 -16.60
C LEU A 138 -11.35 -3.27 -17.77
N ILE A 139 -10.17 -3.85 -18.00
CA ILE A 139 -9.30 -3.45 -19.12
C ILE A 139 -10.01 -3.67 -20.46
N SER A 140 -10.68 -4.81 -20.63
CA SER A 140 -11.45 -5.15 -21.83
C SER A 140 -12.58 -4.15 -22.09
N ASP A 141 -13.35 -3.81 -21.05
CA ASP A 141 -14.47 -2.87 -21.16
C ASP A 141 -13.98 -1.48 -21.54
N VAL A 142 -12.89 -1.01 -20.93
CA VAL A 142 -12.28 0.29 -21.26
C VAL A 142 -11.80 0.34 -22.70
N GLN A 143 -11.15 -0.73 -23.19
CA GLN A 143 -10.72 -0.83 -24.59
C GLN A 143 -11.92 -0.83 -25.55
N TYR A 144 -12.96 -1.60 -25.22
CA TYR A 144 -14.17 -1.67 -26.01
C TYR A 144 -14.86 -0.30 -26.10
N TRP A 145 -15.11 0.35 -24.97
CA TRP A 145 -15.70 1.70 -24.91
C TRP A 145 -14.88 2.74 -25.67
N THR A 146 -13.55 2.64 -25.61
CA THR A 146 -12.66 3.52 -26.38
C THR A 146 -12.83 3.29 -27.87
N SER A 147 -12.91 2.04 -28.32
CA SER A 147 -13.03 1.71 -29.75
C SER A 147 -14.33 2.19 -30.39
N ILE A 148 -15.44 2.16 -29.64
CA ILE A 148 -16.74 2.65 -30.10
C ILE A 148 -17.01 4.12 -29.72
N GLN A 149 -16.03 4.82 -29.14
CA GLN A 149 -16.16 6.19 -28.63
C GLN A 149 -17.35 6.38 -27.67
N HIS A 150 -17.60 5.39 -26.81
CA HIS A 150 -18.72 5.43 -25.87
C HIS A 150 -18.57 6.61 -24.90
N PRO A 151 -19.63 7.41 -24.64
CA PRO A 151 -19.54 8.60 -23.81
C PRO A 151 -19.05 8.34 -22.37
N ILE A 152 -19.23 7.11 -21.88
CA ILE A 152 -18.74 6.70 -20.55
C ILE A 152 -17.23 6.89 -20.39
N ILE A 153 -16.43 6.77 -21.46
CA ILE A 153 -14.98 6.92 -21.36
C ILE A 153 -14.61 8.37 -21.00
N ASN A 154 -15.31 9.35 -21.57
CA ASN A 154 -15.12 10.75 -21.26
C ASN A 154 -15.63 11.07 -19.86
N THR A 155 -16.75 10.47 -19.45
CA THR A 155 -17.25 10.60 -18.08
C THR A 155 -16.24 10.09 -17.07
N LEU A 156 -15.70 8.88 -17.25
CA LEU A 156 -14.70 8.28 -16.35
C LEU A 156 -13.40 9.07 -16.33
N ARG A 157 -12.92 9.52 -17.50
CA ARG A 157 -11.69 10.31 -17.62
C ARG A 157 -11.78 11.64 -16.88
N ASN A 158 -12.94 12.30 -16.93
CA ASN A 158 -13.11 13.65 -16.36
C ASN A 158 -13.63 13.66 -14.92
N ASN A 159 -14.18 12.54 -14.43
CA ASN A 159 -14.89 12.48 -13.15
C ASN A 159 -14.42 11.32 -12.25
N LEU A 160 -13.19 10.85 -12.43
CA LEU A 160 -12.63 9.78 -11.61
C LEU A 160 -12.60 10.16 -10.11
N TRP A 161 -12.42 11.44 -9.81
CA TRP A 161 -12.40 12.00 -8.45
C TRP A 161 -13.69 11.78 -7.66
N ILE A 162 -14.82 11.49 -8.32
CA ILE A 162 -16.10 11.19 -7.66
C ILE A 162 -16.03 9.90 -6.85
N PHE A 163 -15.19 8.95 -7.26
CA PHE A 163 -15.02 7.68 -6.57
C PHE A 163 -13.98 7.84 -5.45
N ASP A 164 -14.37 8.33 -4.28
CA ASP A 164 -13.46 8.39 -3.14
C ASP A 164 -13.44 7.08 -2.33
N GLU A 165 -12.47 6.97 -1.43
CA GLU A 165 -12.29 5.79 -0.58
C GLU A 165 -13.39 5.68 0.49
N TYR A 166 -14.04 6.80 0.82
CA TYR A 166 -14.96 6.92 1.96
C TYR A 166 -16.19 5.99 1.87
N PRO A 167 -16.88 5.83 0.73
CA PRO A 167 -17.93 4.82 0.55
C PRO A 167 -17.46 3.38 0.76
N VAL A 168 -16.23 3.07 0.32
CA VAL A 168 -15.62 1.74 0.45
C VAL A 168 -15.26 1.46 1.91
N GLU A 169 -14.65 2.43 2.59
CA GLU A 169 -14.31 2.37 4.01
C GLU A 169 -15.57 2.21 4.89
N ASN A 170 -16.63 2.97 4.59
CA ASN A 170 -17.92 2.84 5.28
C ASN A 170 -18.56 1.47 5.06
N PHE A 171 -18.51 0.93 3.83
CA PHE A 171 -19.05 -0.40 3.54
C PHE A 171 -18.30 -1.49 4.32
N HIS A 172 -16.97 -1.43 4.41
CA HIS A 172 -16.18 -2.37 5.19
C HIS A 172 -16.34 -2.20 6.70
N SER A 173 -16.75 -1.02 7.18
CA SER A 173 -17.02 -0.76 8.60
C SER A 173 -18.38 -1.30 9.07
N LEU A 174 -19.26 -1.71 8.15
CA LEU A 174 -20.58 -2.26 8.44
C LEU A 174 -20.60 -3.79 8.56
N VAL A 175 -19.48 -4.46 8.27
CA VAL A 175 -19.29 -5.93 8.31
C VAL A 175 -18.39 -6.31 9.46
#